data_AF-A0A150WUH9-F1
#
_entry.id   AF-A0A150WUH9-F1
#
_cell.length_a   1.000
_cell.length_b   1.000
_cell.length_c   1.000
_cell.angle_alpha   90.00
_cell.angle_beta   90.00
_cell.angle_gamma   90.00
#
_symmetry.space_group_name_H-M   'P 1'
#
loop_
_entity.id
_entity.type
_entity.pdbx_description
1 polymer ?
#
loop_
_entity_poly.entity_id
_entity_poly.type
_entity_poly.pdbx_seq_one_letter_code
_entity_poly.pdbx_strand_id
1 'polypeptide(L)'
;MIKELWSSFPRLLEQRINALLDEAEPNAMKAFQLYKTCQRENLWTDTFEKFSKQLESFFSIPKNERKKSSLDALLERPADVLVWEDFHLNFRTGLVDSRAVSNIVSWAHHLMRVSLKSNSSVISEDVLQRTMNYITNPPLYEKAKDITFEDFCAAWKKVVFQLFGKKHDDDLNHILKELHWLNTQLKYVEENKEPGGRFHPTIYLTQTEIDWVTEVHKSVVANTPLPKFPLSRGPQKQRLADLERAIQLYRIVQTTKLPELLEHRENIRVTILDRCTGLLRECAR
;
A
#
# COMPACT_ATOMS: atom_id res chain seq x y z
N MET A 1 11.35 12.37 -6.99
CA MET A 1 9.90 12.09 -6.89
C MET A 1 9.32 11.42 -8.12
N ILE A 2 9.04 12.08 -9.25
CA ILE A 2 8.37 11.42 -10.41
C ILE A 2 9.20 10.26 -10.99
N LYS A 3 10.53 10.43 -11.15
CA LYS A 3 11.40 9.35 -11.64
C LYS A 3 11.43 8.12 -10.72
N GLU A 4 11.37 8.32 -9.41
CA GLU A 4 11.36 7.24 -8.42
C GLU A 4 10.00 6.52 -8.39
N LEU A 5 8.91 7.27 -8.58
CA LEU A 5 7.56 6.71 -8.73
C LEU A 5 7.43 5.91 -10.02
N TRP A 6 8.02 6.39 -11.12
CA TRP A 6 8.06 5.66 -12.39
C TRP A 6 8.90 4.39 -12.28
N SER A 7 10.09 4.46 -11.67
CA SER A 7 10.92 3.27 -11.50
C SER A 7 10.26 2.20 -10.63
N SER A 8 9.34 2.59 -9.75
CA SER A 8 8.57 1.70 -8.88
C SER A 8 7.18 1.37 -9.42
N PHE A 9 6.81 1.87 -10.60
CA PHE A 9 5.43 1.83 -11.11
C PHE A 9 4.85 0.41 -11.19
N PRO A 10 5.54 -0.61 -11.78
CA PRO A 10 5.00 -1.97 -11.88
C PRO A 10 4.58 -2.53 -10.52
N ARG A 11 5.44 -2.37 -9.51
CA ARG A 11 5.19 -2.83 -8.14
C ARG A 11 4.07 -2.05 -7.46
N LEU A 12 4.09 -0.71 -7.57
CA LEU A 12 3.07 0.13 -6.95
C LEU A 12 1.68 -0.14 -7.55
N LEU A 13 1.62 -0.40 -8.85
CA LEU A 13 0.38 -0.77 -9.53
C LEU A 13 -0.14 -2.11 -9.00
N GLU A 14 0.72 -3.13 -8.92
CA GLU A 14 0.37 -4.44 -8.36
C GLU A 14 -0.16 -4.33 -6.92
N GLN A 15 0.54 -3.57 -6.07
CA GLN A 15 0.14 -3.34 -4.68
C GLN A 15 -1.21 -2.62 -4.60
N ARG A 16 -1.41 -1.57 -5.40
CA ARG A 16 -2.66 -0.80 -5.42
C ARG A 16 -3.84 -1.64 -5.91
N ILE A 17 -3.64 -2.47 -6.93
CA ILE A 17 -4.69 -3.40 -7.40
C ILE A 17 -5.08 -4.33 -6.27
N ASN A 18 -4.14 -5.04 -5.65
CA ASN A 18 -4.47 -6.02 -4.62
C ASN A 18 -5.04 -5.38 -3.35
N ALA A 19 -4.62 -4.15 -3.01
CA ALA A 19 -5.17 -3.40 -1.88
C ALA A 19 -6.68 -3.12 -2.03
N LEU A 20 -7.22 -3.10 -3.26
CA LEU A 20 -8.67 -2.98 -3.47
C LEU A 20 -9.45 -4.11 -2.82
N LEU A 21 -8.88 -5.31 -2.69
CA LEU A 21 -9.52 -6.43 -1.98
C LEU A 21 -9.46 -6.30 -0.46
N ASP A 22 -8.53 -5.49 0.06
CA ASP A 22 -8.39 -5.29 1.49
C ASP A 22 -9.50 -4.38 2.04
N GLU A 23 -9.94 -3.44 1.19
CA GLU A 23 -11.05 -2.51 1.44
C GLU A 23 -12.42 -3.05 0.97
N ALA A 24 -12.44 -4.16 0.24
CA ALA A 24 -13.68 -4.71 -0.31
C ALA A 24 -14.56 -5.40 0.75
N GLU A 25 -15.87 -5.29 0.53
CA GLU A 25 -16.91 -6.05 1.22
C GLU A 25 -17.35 -7.26 0.39
N PRO A 26 -17.95 -8.31 0.98
CA PRO A 26 -18.52 -9.40 0.19
C PRO A 26 -19.68 -8.89 -0.66
N ASN A 27 -19.75 -9.31 -1.92
CA ASN A 27 -20.94 -9.06 -2.74
C ASN A 27 -22.16 -9.85 -2.22
N ALA A 28 -23.35 -9.50 -2.69
CA ALA A 28 -24.60 -10.09 -2.19
C ALA A 28 -24.63 -11.62 -2.30
N MET A 29 -24.08 -12.18 -3.38
CA MET A 29 -24.00 -13.63 -3.56
C MET A 29 -23.06 -14.28 -2.54
N LYS A 30 -21.89 -13.70 -2.31
CA LYS A 30 -20.94 -14.20 -1.32
C LYS A 30 -21.49 -14.07 0.10
N ALA A 31 -22.09 -12.94 0.45
CA ALA A 31 -22.71 -12.73 1.75
C ALA A 31 -23.79 -13.78 2.04
N PHE A 32 -24.63 -14.09 1.05
CA PHE A 32 -25.65 -15.14 1.18
C PHE A 32 -25.05 -16.55 1.26
N GLN A 33 -23.99 -16.84 0.50
CA GLN A 33 -23.26 -18.11 0.60
C GLN A 33 -22.66 -18.29 2.00
N LEU A 34 -22.01 -17.26 2.55
CA LEU A 34 -21.44 -17.30 3.90
C LEU A 34 -22.52 -17.56 4.95
N TYR A 35 -23.66 -16.87 4.84
CA TYR A 35 -24.82 -17.12 5.70
C TYR A 35 -25.26 -18.59 5.65
N LYS A 36 -25.42 -19.15 4.44
CA LYS A 36 -25.83 -20.56 4.28
C LYS A 36 -24.81 -21.55 4.80
N THR A 37 -23.51 -21.27 4.63
CA THR A 37 -22.45 -22.07 5.25
C THR A 37 -22.56 -22.01 6.77
N CYS A 38 -22.66 -20.82 7.37
CA CYS A 38 -22.78 -20.67 8.81
C CYS A 38 -24.05 -21.34 9.38
N GLN A 39 -25.18 -21.32 8.67
CA GLN A 39 -26.39 -22.06 9.07
C GLN A 39 -26.16 -23.57 9.06
N ARG A 40 -25.57 -24.10 7.97
CA ARG A 40 -25.34 -25.54 7.82
C ARG A 40 -24.38 -26.08 8.88
N GLU A 41 -23.35 -25.31 9.21
CA GLU A 41 -22.37 -25.66 10.24
C GLU A 41 -22.85 -25.32 11.68
N ASN A 42 -24.10 -24.89 11.86
CA ASN A 42 -24.68 -24.49 13.16
C ASN A 42 -23.87 -23.40 13.89
N LEU A 43 -23.30 -22.46 13.13
CA LEU A 43 -22.57 -21.28 13.63
C LEU A 43 -23.47 -20.04 13.75
N TRP A 44 -24.65 -20.10 13.13
CA TRP A 44 -25.64 -19.02 13.12
C TRP A 44 -27.06 -19.58 12.98
N THR A 45 -27.98 -19.14 13.83
CA THR A 45 -29.39 -19.61 13.83
C THR A 45 -30.40 -18.53 13.45
N ASP A 46 -30.00 -17.26 13.50
CA ASP A 46 -30.89 -16.11 13.30
C ASP A 46 -31.08 -15.76 11.81
N THR A 47 -31.84 -14.70 11.54
CA THR A 47 -32.15 -14.24 10.17
C THR A 47 -30.92 -13.74 9.37
N PHE A 48 -31.03 -13.75 8.04
CA PHE A 48 -30.00 -13.20 7.13
C PHE A 48 -29.74 -11.71 7.37
N GLU A 49 -30.76 -10.93 7.70
CA GLU A 49 -30.64 -9.49 7.94
C GLU A 49 -29.74 -9.19 9.15
N LYS A 50 -29.89 -9.97 10.23
CA LYS A 50 -29.00 -9.87 11.39
C LYS A 50 -27.58 -10.34 11.07
N PHE A 51 -27.46 -11.42 10.29
CA PHE A 51 -26.15 -11.90 9.83
C PHE A 51 -25.43 -10.84 8.98
N SER A 52 -26.13 -10.21 8.03
CA SER A 52 -25.57 -9.17 7.16
C SER A 52 -25.00 -8.02 7.96
N LYS A 53 -25.71 -7.55 9.00
CA LYS A 53 -25.20 -6.48 9.88
C LYS A 53 -23.92 -6.87 10.61
N GLN A 54 -23.83 -8.12 11.10
CA GLN A 54 -22.60 -8.61 11.74
C GLN A 54 -21.46 -8.79 10.71
N LEU A 55 -21.81 -9.21 9.50
CA LEU A 55 -20.87 -9.35 8.39
C LEU A 55 -20.28 -7.99 7.99
N GLU A 56 -21.12 -6.96 7.87
CA GLU A 56 -20.68 -5.57 7.63
C GLU A 56 -19.72 -5.10 8.73
N SER A 57 -20.06 -5.34 10.00
CA SER A 57 -19.16 -5.02 11.13
C SER A 57 -17.84 -5.78 11.10
N PHE A 58 -17.82 -7.00 10.56
CA PHE A 58 -16.59 -7.78 10.41
C PHE A 58 -15.71 -7.20 9.29
N PHE A 59 -16.32 -6.87 8.14
CA PHE A 59 -15.60 -6.35 6.99
C PHE A 59 -15.21 -4.87 7.15
N SER A 60 -15.82 -4.11 8.07
CA SER A 60 -15.33 -2.78 8.43
C SER A 60 -13.96 -2.78 9.14
N ILE A 61 -13.54 -3.93 9.68
CA ILE A 61 -12.20 -4.09 10.26
C ILE A 61 -11.18 -4.18 9.11
N PRO A 62 -10.02 -3.49 9.18
CA PRO A 62 -8.97 -3.64 8.17
C PRO A 62 -8.51 -5.10 8.00
N LYS A 63 -8.29 -5.57 6.76
CA LYS A 63 -7.96 -6.98 6.48
C LYS A 63 -6.75 -7.51 7.26
N ASN A 64 -5.72 -6.69 7.44
CA ASN A 64 -4.52 -7.03 8.23
C ASN A 64 -4.81 -7.23 9.74
N GLU A 65 -5.92 -6.70 10.23
CA GLU A 65 -6.39 -6.85 11.61
C GLU A 65 -7.49 -7.90 11.75
N ARG A 66 -8.15 -8.31 10.66
CA ARG A 66 -9.12 -9.40 10.64
C ARG A 66 -8.44 -10.70 11.04
N LYS A 67 -8.84 -11.25 12.18
CA LYS A 67 -8.37 -12.53 12.70
C LYS A 67 -9.52 -13.51 12.81
N LYS A 68 -9.21 -14.80 12.74
CA LYS A 68 -10.18 -15.86 13.00
C LYS A 68 -10.88 -15.68 14.35
N SER A 69 -10.14 -15.26 15.39
CA SER A 69 -10.71 -14.96 16.70
C SER A 69 -11.79 -13.88 16.67
N SER A 70 -11.66 -12.90 15.76
CA SER A 70 -12.66 -11.85 15.56
C SER A 70 -13.92 -12.42 14.91
N LEU A 71 -13.78 -13.36 13.96
CA LEU A 71 -14.94 -14.07 13.40
C LEU A 71 -15.61 -14.96 14.45
N ASP A 72 -14.83 -15.72 15.20
CA ASP A 72 -15.34 -16.61 16.25
C ASP A 72 -16.15 -15.85 17.30
N ALA A 73 -15.78 -14.59 17.59
CA ALA A 73 -16.51 -13.73 18.51
C ALA A 73 -17.84 -13.17 17.95
N LEU A 74 -18.00 -13.15 16.61
CA LEU A 74 -19.22 -12.70 15.95
C LEU A 74 -20.24 -13.83 15.75
N LEU A 75 -19.77 -15.06 15.70
CA LEU A 75 -20.58 -16.26 15.52
C LEU A 75 -21.05 -16.81 16.88
N GLU A 76 -22.07 -17.65 16.87
CA GLU A 76 -22.58 -18.29 18.10
C GLU A 76 -21.60 -19.34 18.65
N ARG A 77 -20.69 -19.83 17.79
CA ARG A 77 -19.67 -20.84 18.10
C ARG A 77 -18.41 -20.59 17.27
N PRO A 78 -17.23 -21.06 17.73
CA PRO A 78 -16.01 -20.99 16.94
C PRO A 78 -16.14 -21.72 15.61
N ALA A 79 -15.74 -21.07 14.52
CA ALA A 79 -15.75 -21.64 13.18
C ALA A 79 -14.55 -22.59 12.96
N ASP A 80 -14.69 -23.56 12.06
CA ASP A 80 -13.54 -24.30 11.54
C ASP A 80 -12.67 -23.38 10.66
N VAL A 81 -11.39 -23.73 10.50
CA VAL A 81 -10.44 -23.09 9.59
C VAL A 81 -10.97 -23.05 8.16
N LEU A 82 -11.64 -24.10 7.68
CA LEU A 82 -12.23 -24.12 6.33
C LEU A 82 -13.32 -23.06 6.16
N VAL A 83 -14.17 -22.90 7.18
CA VAL A 83 -15.21 -21.85 7.16
C VAL A 83 -14.56 -20.47 7.26
N TRP A 84 -13.53 -20.31 8.07
CA TRP A 84 -12.73 -19.08 8.11
C TRP A 84 -12.11 -18.75 6.74
N GLU A 85 -11.59 -19.74 6.03
CA GLU A 85 -11.01 -19.56 4.71
C GLU A 85 -12.03 -19.03 3.70
N ASP A 86 -13.29 -19.47 3.80
CA ASP A 86 -14.38 -18.98 2.96
C ASP A 86 -14.63 -17.46 3.12
N PHE A 87 -14.27 -16.84 4.24
CA PHE A 87 -14.43 -15.39 4.43
C PHE A 87 -13.38 -14.56 3.67
N HIS A 88 -12.32 -15.19 3.13
CA HIS A 88 -11.37 -14.46 2.29
C HIS A 88 -12.00 -14.09 0.94
N LEU A 89 -11.93 -12.80 0.62
CA LEU A 89 -12.45 -12.27 -0.62
C LEU A 89 -11.44 -12.39 -1.76
N ASN A 90 -11.99 -12.46 -2.96
CA ASN A 90 -11.29 -12.34 -4.23
C ASN A 90 -12.11 -11.41 -5.14
N PHE A 91 -11.59 -11.03 -6.30
CA PHE A 91 -12.26 -10.07 -7.20
C PHE A 91 -13.60 -10.55 -7.78
N ARG A 92 -13.97 -11.83 -7.61
CA ARG A 92 -15.33 -12.31 -7.95
C ARG A 92 -16.30 -12.22 -6.80
N THR A 93 -15.80 -12.27 -5.57
CA THR A 93 -16.62 -12.35 -4.35
C THR A 93 -16.63 -11.04 -3.57
N GLY A 94 -15.69 -10.14 -3.84
CA GLY A 94 -15.61 -8.80 -3.27
C GLY A 94 -16.31 -7.76 -4.15
N LEU A 95 -16.94 -6.78 -3.50
CA LEU A 95 -17.48 -5.57 -4.09
C LEU A 95 -16.41 -4.48 -4.03
N VAL A 96 -15.80 -4.19 -5.18
CA VAL A 96 -14.74 -3.17 -5.28
C VAL A 96 -15.35 -1.79 -5.51
N ASP A 97 -14.89 -0.78 -4.76
CA ASP A 97 -15.33 0.61 -4.97
C ASP A 97 -14.81 1.16 -6.31
N SER A 98 -15.76 1.50 -7.19
CA SER A 98 -15.50 2.17 -8.47
C SER A 98 -14.63 3.44 -8.34
N ARG A 99 -14.78 4.20 -7.25
CA ARG A 99 -14.00 5.43 -7.03
C ARG A 99 -12.53 5.11 -6.75
N ALA A 100 -12.27 4.07 -5.96
CA ALA A 100 -10.92 3.60 -5.70
C ALA A 100 -10.25 3.13 -7.00
N VAL A 101 -10.99 2.43 -7.87
CA VAL A 101 -10.51 2.05 -9.21
C VAL A 101 -10.18 3.28 -10.05
N SER A 102 -11.08 4.26 -10.15
CA SER A 102 -10.84 5.48 -10.93
C SER A 102 -9.66 6.30 -10.40
N ASN A 103 -9.41 6.30 -9.08
CA ASN A 103 -8.23 6.92 -8.49
C ASN A 103 -6.92 6.25 -8.95
N ILE A 104 -6.90 4.91 -9.01
CA ILE A 104 -5.74 4.17 -9.53
C ILE A 104 -5.55 4.46 -11.02
N VAL A 105 -6.62 4.49 -11.80
CA VAL A 105 -6.59 4.80 -13.24
C VAL A 105 -6.03 6.20 -13.49
N SER A 106 -6.55 7.22 -12.80
CA SER A 106 -6.08 8.61 -12.91
C SER A 106 -4.61 8.73 -12.54
N TRP A 107 -4.18 8.08 -11.46
CA TRP A 107 -2.78 8.03 -11.05
C TRP A 107 -1.90 7.37 -12.12
N ALA A 108 -2.30 6.20 -12.62
CA ALA A 108 -1.54 5.45 -13.61
C ALA A 108 -1.43 6.23 -14.92
N HIS A 109 -2.55 6.75 -15.43
CA HIS A 109 -2.59 7.59 -16.63
C HIS A 109 -1.66 8.80 -16.50
N HIS A 110 -1.78 9.56 -15.40
CA HIS A 110 -0.96 10.74 -15.20
C HIS A 110 0.54 10.40 -15.19
N LEU A 111 0.91 9.34 -14.46
CA LEU A 111 2.30 8.94 -14.32
C LEU A 111 2.89 8.39 -15.63
N MET A 112 2.11 7.62 -16.39
CA MET A 112 2.50 7.11 -17.72
C MET A 112 2.65 8.25 -18.72
N ARG A 113 1.69 9.19 -18.78
CA ARG A 113 1.73 10.34 -19.67
C ARG A 113 2.96 11.23 -19.41
N VAL A 114 3.26 11.52 -18.15
CA VAL A 114 4.39 12.37 -17.77
C VAL A 114 5.73 11.67 -18.02
N SER A 115 5.84 10.37 -17.71
CA SER A 115 7.10 9.63 -17.82
C SER A 115 7.44 9.28 -19.27
N LEU A 116 6.45 8.79 -20.03
CA LEU A 116 6.61 8.40 -21.42
C LEU A 116 6.60 9.60 -22.38
N LYS A 117 6.14 10.77 -21.92
CA LYS A 117 5.94 11.98 -22.74
C LYS A 117 5.11 11.69 -24.01
N SER A 118 4.12 10.82 -23.87
CA SER A 118 3.27 10.33 -24.95
C SER A 118 1.81 10.59 -24.66
N ASN A 119 1.03 10.87 -25.69
CA ASN A 119 -0.43 10.99 -25.65
C ASN A 119 -1.10 9.80 -26.38
N SER A 120 -0.44 8.63 -26.39
CA SER A 120 -0.95 7.45 -27.07
C SER A 120 -2.35 7.06 -26.58
N SER A 121 -3.20 6.63 -27.51
CA SER A 121 -4.56 6.15 -27.21
C SER A 121 -4.56 4.97 -26.26
N VAL A 122 -3.51 4.13 -26.30
CA VAL A 122 -3.42 2.90 -25.49
C VAL A 122 -3.22 3.17 -23.99
N ILE A 123 -2.71 4.35 -23.61
CA ILE A 123 -2.55 4.76 -22.20
C ILE A 123 -3.67 5.69 -21.72
N SER A 124 -4.71 5.92 -22.53
CA SER A 124 -5.82 6.78 -22.14
C SER A 124 -6.56 6.26 -20.90
N GLU A 125 -7.18 7.16 -20.14
CA GLU A 125 -7.96 6.80 -18.95
C GLU A 125 -9.07 5.79 -19.26
N ASP A 126 -9.73 5.88 -20.43
CA ASP A 126 -10.78 4.91 -20.82
C ASP A 126 -10.20 3.50 -20.99
N VAL A 127 -9.06 3.35 -21.67
CA VAL A 127 -8.41 2.05 -21.86
C VAL A 127 -7.96 1.47 -20.52
N LEU A 128 -7.36 2.30 -19.65
CA LEU A 128 -6.92 1.87 -18.32
C LEU A 128 -8.11 1.55 -17.41
N GLN A 129 -9.20 2.30 -17.47
CA GLN A 129 -10.44 2.02 -16.72
C GLN A 129 -11.05 0.69 -17.15
N ARG A 130 -11.13 0.41 -18.46
CA ARG A 130 -11.61 -0.88 -18.97
C ARG A 130 -10.68 -2.03 -18.55
N THR A 131 -9.38 -1.81 -18.57
CA THR A 131 -8.38 -2.79 -18.11
C THR A 131 -8.54 -3.10 -16.63
N MET A 132 -8.67 -2.07 -15.79
CA MET A 132 -8.89 -2.25 -14.36
C MET A 132 -10.22 -2.94 -14.08
N ASN A 133 -11.30 -2.55 -14.76
CA ASN A 133 -12.61 -3.19 -14.63
C ASN A 133 -12.57 -4.68 -15.00
N TYR A 134 -11.78 -5.04 -16.02
CA TYR A 134 -11.58 -6.44 -16.41
C TYR A 134 -10.87 -7.24 -15.31
N ILE A 135 -9.84 -6.66 -14.69
CA ILE A 135 -9.08 -7.29 -13.61
C ILE A 135 -9.92 -7.41 -12.33
N THR A 136 -10.69 -6.37 -11.99
CA THR A 136 -11.51 -6.34 -10.77
C THR A 136 -12.85 -7.05 -10.93
N ASN A 137 -13.23 -7.45 -12.14
CA ASN A 137 -14.42 -8.28 -12.41
C ASN A 137 -14.05 -9.43 -13.37
N PRO A 138 -13.16 -10.36 -12.93
CA PRO A 138 -12.58 -11.33 -13.83
C PRO A 138 -13.57 -12.44 -14.20
N PRO A 139 -13.60 -12.89 -15.47
CA PRO A 139 -14.34 -14.08 -15.89
C PRO A 139 -13.97 -15.34 -15.06
N LEU A 140 -14.83 -16.37 -15.05
CA LEU A 140 -14.67 -17.57 -14.22
C LEU A 140 -13.35 -18.35 -14.44
N TYR A 141 -12.78 -18.27 -15.64
CA TYR A 141 -11.55 -18.97 -16.02
C TYR A 141 -10.27 -18.15 -15.76
N GLU A 142 -10.41 -16.88 -15.34
CA GLU A 142 -9.25 -16.00 -15.10
C GLU A 142 -8.77 -16.07 -13.65
N LYS A 143 -7.68 -15.37 -13.35
CA LYS A 143 -7.21 -15.22 -11.97
C LYS A 143 -8.11 -14.21 -11.24
N ALA A 144 -8.45 -14.49 -9.98
CA ALA A 144 -9.33 -13.63 -9.18
C ALA A 144 -8.66 -13.05 -7.91
N LYS A 145 -7.42 -13.42 -7.63
CA LYS A 145 -6.67 -12.95 -6.45
C LYS A 145 -5.17 -12.91 -6.76
N ASP A 146 -4.41 -12.22 -5.91
CA ASP A 146 -2.95 -12.13 -6.00
C ASP A 146 -2.50 -11.65 -7.39
N ILE A 147 -3.17 -10.62 -7.92
CA ILE A 147 -2.95 -10.10 -9.27
C ILE A 147 -1.52 -9.61 -9.39
N THR A 148 -0.79 -10.09 -10.39
CA THR A 148 0.59 -9.68 -10.65
C THR A 148 0.66 -8.57 -11.70
N PHE A 149 1.82 -7.92 -11.80
CA PHE A 149 2.08 -6.98 -12.90
C PHE A 149 1.89 -7.61 -14.29
N GLU A 150 2.22 -8.89 -14.45
CA GLU A 150 2.05 -9.61 -15.73
C GLU A 150 0.57 -9.87 -16.04
N ASP A 151 -0.25 -10.14 -15.02
CA ASP A 151 -1.70 -10.27 -15.15
C ASP A 151 -2.31 -8.94 -15.66
N PHE A 152 -1.83 -7.80 -15.14
CA PHE A 152 -2.21 -6.48 -15.64
C PHE A 152 -1.81 -6.27 -17.09
N CYS A 153 -0.56 -6.57 -17.47
CA CYS A 153 -0.09 -6.43 -18.85
C CYS A 153 -0.90 -7.28 -19.83
N ALA A 154 -1.25 -8.51 -19.44
CA ALA A 154 -2.06 -9.40 -20.26
C ALA A 154 -3.49 -8.87 -20.44
N ALA A 155 -4.12 -8.38 -19.37
CA ALA A 155 -5.44 -7.74 -19.44
C ALA A 155 -5.41 -6.49 -20.32
N TRP A 156 -4.37 -5.66 -20.18
CA TRP A 156 -4.22 -4.43 -20.96
C TRP A 156 -4.07 -4.71 -22.45
N LYS A 157 -3.23 -5.70 -22.84
CA LYS A 157 -3.13 -6.20 -24.22
C LYS A 157 -4.47 -6.64 -24.78
N LYS A 158 -5.24 -7.44 -24.02
CA LYS A 158 -6.58 -7.91 -24.43
C LYS A 158 -7.51 -6.72 -24.69
N VAL A 159 -7.55 -5.74 -23.78
CA VAL A 159 -8.42 -4.57 -23.91
C VAL A 159 -8.02 -3.69 -25.09
N VAL A 160 -6.73 -3.39 -25.27
CA VAL A 160 -6.24 -2.61 -26.42
C VAL A 160 -6.59 -3.32 -27.74
N PHE A 161 -6.37 -4.62 -27.83
CA PHE A 161 -6.72 -5.41 -29.01
C PHE A 161 -8.23 -5.41 -29.28
N GLN A 162 -9.06 -5.54 -28.24
CA GLN A 162 -10.52 -5.48 -28.37
C GLN A 162 -11.02 -4.11 -28.87
N LEU A 163 -10.35 -3.02 -28.49
CA LEU A 163 -10.76 -1.66 -28.85
C LEU A 163 -10.24 -1.23 -30.23
N PHE A 164 -9.00 -1.59 -30.57
CA PHE A 164 -8.29 -1.03 -31.72
C PHE A 164 -7.77 -2.07 -32.70
N GLY A 165 -7.95 -3.36 -32.44
CA GLY A 165 -7.29 -4.44 -33.18
C GLY A 165 -5.77 -4.31 -33.10
N LYS A 166 -5.08 -4.59 -34.21
CA LYS A 166 -3.60 -4.52 -34.29
C LYS A 166 -3.04 -3.12 -34.53
N LYS A 167 -3.89 -2.10 -34.61
CA LYS A 167 -3.51 -0.74 -35.06
C LYS A 167 -2.47 -0.07 -34.15
N HIS A 168 -2.49 -0.39 -32.86
CA HIS A 168 -1.59 0.19 -31.85
C HIS A 168 -0.69 -0.87 -31.18
N ASP A 169 -0.49 -2.02 -31.83
CA ASP A 169 0.34 -3.11 -31.27
C ASP A 169 1.79 -2.65 -31.07
N ASP A 170 2.37 -1.92 -32.03
CA ASP A 170 3.75 -1.44 -31.94
C ASP A 170 3.93 -0.44 -30.79
N ASP A 171 3.02 0.52 -30.67
CA ASP A 171 2.99 1.49 -29.58
C ASP A 171 2.89 0.80 -28.22
N LEU A 172 1.94 -0.14 -28.09
CA LEU A 172 1.73 -0.88 -26.85
C LEU A 172 2.95 -1.73 -26.50
N ASN A 173 3.52 -2.46 -27.48
CA ASN A 173 4.70 -3.29 -27.26
C ASN A 173 5.92 -2.48 -26.86
N HIS A 174 6.08 -1.26 -27.39
CA HIS A 174 7.14 -0.35 -26.97
C HIS A 174 7.00 0.01 -25.48
N ILE A 175 5.80 0.42 -25.05
CA ILE A 175 5.54 0.79 -23.65
C ILE A 175 5.73 -0.42 -22.73
N LEU A 176 5.20 -1.57 -23.10
CA LEU A 176 5.34 -2.79 -22.32
C LEU A 176 6.80 -3.21 -22.17
N LYS A 177 7.61 -3.05 -23.21
CA LYS A 177 9.05 -3.37 -23.14
C LYS A 177 9.75 -2.51 -22.08
N GLU A 178 9.42 -1.22 -22.00
CA GLU A 178 9.94 -0.33 -20.95
C GLU A 178 9.46 -0.79 -19.56
N LEU A 179 8.16 -1.07 -19.41
CA LEU A 179 7.60 -1.48 -18.12
C LEU A 179 8.13 -2.85 -17.65
N HIS A 180 8.30 -3.82 -18.54
CA HIS A 180 8.93 -5.09 -18.21
C HIS A 180 10.38 -4.88 -17.79
N TRP A 181 11.13 -4.00 -18.46
CA TRP A 181 12.49 -3.65 -18.03
C TRP A 181 12.50 -3.09 -16.61
N LEU A 182 11.59 -2.15 -16.28
CA LEU A 182 11.43 -1.63 -14.92
C LEU A 182 11.10 -2.74 -13.91
N ASN A 183 10.17 -3.62 -14.26
CA ASN A 183 9.80 -4.74 -13.40
C ASN A 183 10.97 -5.70 -13.15
N THR A 184 11.77 -5.99 -14.17
CA THR A 184 13.00 -6.80 -14.04
C THR A 184 14.04 -6.14 -13.14
N GLN A 185 14.24 -4.82 -13.27
CA GLN A 185 15.15 -4.07 -12.38
C GLN A 185 14.70 -4.16 -10.92
N LEU A 186 13.40 -4.04 -10.66
CA LEU A 186 12.84 -4.18 -9.30
C LEU A 186 13.06 -5.58 -8.74
N LYS A 187 12.76 -6.63 -9.52
CA LYS A 187 12.99 -8.02 -9.10
C LYS A 187 14.46 -8.30 -8.84
N TYR A 188 15.36 -7.81 -9.68
CA TYR A 188 16.80 -7.95 -9.46
C TYR A 188 17.24 -7.26 -8.15
N VAL A 189 16.70 -6.08 -7.83
CA VAL A 189 16.97 -5.41 -6.55
C VAL A 189 16.38 -6.18 -5.36
N GLU A 190 15.27 -6.90 -5.54
CA GLU A 190 14.64 -7.72 -4.50
C GLU A 190 15.32 -9.07 -4.29
N GLU A 191 15.82 -9.69 -5.35
CA GLU A 191 16.54 -10.97 -5.33
C GLU A 191 18.00 -10.80 -4.86
N ASN A 192 18.62 -9.65 -5.15
CA ASN A 192 19.95 -9.29 -4.63
C ASN A 192 19.92 -8.57 -3.29
N LYS A 193 18.72 -8.29 -2.74
CA LYS A 193 18.59 -8.22 -1.29
C LYS A 193 18.70 -9.65 -0.82
N GLU A 194 19.86 -10.03 -0.28
CA GLU A 194 20.03 -11.31 0.40
C GLU A 194 18.80 -11.61 1.27
N PRO A 195 18.36 -12.88 1.41
CA PRO A 195 17.41 -13.29 2.44
C PRO A 195 18.08 -13.23 3.82
N GLY A 196 18.65 -12.07 4.16
CA GLY A 196 19.08 -11.68 5.48
C GLY A 196 17.84 -11.25 6.26
N GLY A 197 17.71 -11.77 7.47
CA GLY A 197 16.53 -11.57 8.28
C GLY A 197 16.34 -10.13 8.72
N ARG A 198 15.71 -9.97 9.88
CA ARG A 198 15.65 -8.71 10.62
C ARG A 198 17.05 -8.28 11.08
N PHE A 199 17.99 -8.03 10.17
CA PHE A 199 19.18 -7.25 10.42
C PHE A 199 18.73 -5.79 10.36
N HIS A 200 18.27 -5.29 11.50
CA HIS A 200 18.48 -3.88 11.78
C HIS A 200 20.00 -3.77 11.91
N PRO A 201 20.73 -3.07 11.01
CA PRO A 201 22.12 -2.77 11.31
C PRO A 201 22.08 -1.99 12.62
N THR A 202 22.55 -2.61 13.71
CA THR A 202 22.72 -1.94 14.99
C THR A 202 23.65 -0.78 14.69
N ILE A 203 23.08 0.42 14.59
CA ILE A 203 23.90 1.61 14.45
C ILE A 203 24.58 1.77 15.79
N TYR A 204 25.90 1.56 15.82
CA TYR A 204 26.71 1.95 16.96
C TYR A 204 26.73 3.47 16.99
N LEU A 205 25.85 4.08 17.77
CA LEU A 205 25.92 5.51 18.06
C LEU A 205 27.04 5.75 19.09
N THR A 206 27.81 6.81 18.91
CA THR A 206 28.73 7.28 19.95
C THR A 206 27.92 7.91 21.08
N GLN A 207 28.49 8.02 22.28
CA GLN A 207 27.81 8.67 23.41
C GLN A 207 27.33 10.09 23.04
N THR A 208 28.12 10.85 22.29
CA THR A 208 27.76 12.20 21.81
C THR A 208 26.54 12.19 20.87
N GLU A 209 26.39 11.18 20.03
CA GLU A 209 25.22 11.04 19.16
C GLU A 209 23.98 10.62 19.96
N ILE A 210 24.13 9.74 20.96
CA ILE A 210 23.06 9.34 21.88
C ILE A 210 22.58 10.54 22.70
N ASP A 211 23.50 11.33 23.23
CA ASP A 211 23.20 12.54 23.99
C ASP A 211 22.43 13.54 23.12
N TRP A 212 22.87 13.73 21.87
CA TRP A 212 22.17 14.59 20.92
C TRP A 212 20.76 14.09 20.59
N VAL A 213 20.57 12.79 20.29
CA VAL A 213 19.23 12.22 20.03
C VAL A 213 18.33 12.38 21.26
N THR A 214 18.88 12.22 22.46
CA THR A 214 18.16 12.41 23.74
C THR A 214 17.75 13.86 23.94
N GLU A 215 18.63 14.81 23.66
CA GLU A 215 18.33 16.24 23.74
C GLU A 215 17.31 16.68 22.69
N VAL A 216 17.40 16.18 21.45
CA VAL A 216 16.37 16.41 20.42
C VAL A 216 15.02 15.92 20.91
N HIS A 217 14.94 14.68 21.42
CA HIS A 217 13.70 14.12 21.94
C HIS A 217 13.10 15.00 23.05
N LYS A 218 13.92 15.40 24.04
CA LYS A 218 13.50 16.29 25.13
C LYS A 218 13.03 17.65 24.62
N SER A 219 13.75 18.26 23.68
CA SER A 219 13.39 19.58 23.14
C SER A 219 12.12 19.54 22.28
N VAL A 220 11.86 18.45 21.55
CA VAL A 220 10.60 18.29 20.79
C VAL A 220 9.41 18.09 21.72
N VAL A 221 9.57 17.33 22.80
CA VAL A 221 8.51 17.15 23.82
C VAL A 221 8.24 18.46 24.57
N ALA A 222 9.29 19.16 24.99
CA ALA A 222 9.18 20.41 25.74
C ALA A 222 8.88 21.64 24.85
N ASN A 223 8.87 21.45 23.52
CA ASN A 223 8.74 22.52 22.52
C ASN A 223 9.76 23.67 22.74
N THR A 224 11.01 23.31 23.08
CA THR A 224 12.13 24.22 23.31
C THR A 224 13.10 24.21 22.10
N PRO A 225 14.08 25.12 22.04
CA PRO A 225 15.05 25.16 20.94
C PRO A 225 15.75 23.82 20.74
N LEU A 226 15.78 23.35 19.49
CA LEU A 226 16.43 22.07 19.13
C LEU A 226 17.95 22.22 19.11
N PRO A 227 18.71 21.26 19.68
CA PRO A 227 20.17 21.30 19.70
C PRO A 227 20.76 21.25 18.28
N LYS A 228 21.99 21.74 18.11
CA LYS A 228 22.71 21.67 16.84
C LYS A 228 23.26 20.25 16.61
N PHE A 229 23.31 19.82 15.35
CA PHE A 229 23.85 18.51 14.99
C PHE A 229 25.33 18.40 15.39
N PRO A 230 25.74 17.33 16.10
CA PRO A 230 27.05 17.28 16.76
C PRO A 230 28.21 16.88 15.82
N LEU A 231 27.96 16.51 14.56
CA LEU A 231 28.99 15.96 13.69
C LEU A 231 29.40 16.93 12.58
N SER A 232 30.58 17.52 12.71
CA SER A 232 31.26 18.24 11.63
C SER A 232 32.41 17.45 10.97
N ARG A 233 32.82 16.29 11.53
CA ARG A 233 33.86 15.41 10.93
C ARG A 233 33.65 13.94 11.30
N GLY A 234 33.07 13.15 10.39
CA GLY A 234 32.89 11.69 10.51
C GLY A 234 32.02 11.12 9.39
N PRO A 235 32.02 9.78 9.18
CA PRO A 235 31.11 9.15 8.21
C PRO A 235 29.65 9.45 8.60
N GLN A 236 28.91 10.10 7.69
CA GLN A 236 27.52 10.47 7.94
C GLN A 236 26.64 9.22 8.06
N LYS A 237 26.16 8.93 9.26
CA LYS A 237 25.19 7.86 9.50
C LYS A 237 23.84 8.29 8.92
N GLN A 238 23.33 7.55 7.95
CA GLN A 238 22.12 7.91 7.21
C GLN A 238 20.92 8.23 8.10
N ARG A 239 20.69 7.46 9.18
CA ARG A 239 19.57 7.71 10.11
C ARG A 239 19.71 9.01 10.91
N LEU A 240 20.93 9.41 11.26
CA LEU A 240 21.19 10.71 11.91
C LEU A 240 20.98 11.87 10.93
N ALA A 241 21.40 11.71 9.67
CA ALA A 241 21.13 12.69 8.60
C ALA A 241 19.63 12.81 8.31
N ASP A 242 18.89 11.71 8.33
CA ASP A 242 17.43 11.72 8.16
C ASP A 242 16.72 12.39 9.35
N LEU A 243 17.17 12.18 10.58
CA LEU A 243 16.70 12.92 11.75
C LEU A 243 17.00 14.42 11.63
N GLU A 244 18.20 14.78 11.18
CA GLU A 244 18.58 16.17 10.95
C GLU A 244 17.70 16.85 9.88
N ARG A 245 17.41 16.18 8.77
CA ARG A 245 16.48 16.68 7.74
C ARG A 245 15.08 16.94 8.30
N ALA A 246 14.57 16.03 9.12
CA ALA A 246 13.27 16.20 9.76
C ALA A 246 13.27 17.40 10.73
N ILE A 247 14.35 17.60 11.49
CA ILE A 247 14.56 18.77 12.36
C ILE A 247 14.61 20.07 11.54
N GLN A 248 15.30 20.08 10.40
CA GLN A 248 15.36 21.25 9.53
C GLN A 248 13.97 21.61 8.97
N LEU A 249 13.21 20.61 8.51
CA LEU A 249 11.82 20.80 8.08
C LEU A 249 10.95 21.34 9.22
N TYR A 250 11.10 20.81 10.43
CA TYR A 250 10.37 21.30 11.60
C TYR A 250 10.70 22.76 11.92
N ARG A 251 11.97 23.16 11.84
CA ARG A 251 12.39 24.57 12.03
C ARG A 251 11.79 25.49 10.96
N ILE A 252 11.75 25.06 9.69
CA ILE A 252 11.13 25.82 8.60
C ILE A 252 9.64 26.00 8.87
N VAL A 253 8.94 24.92 9.25
CA VAL A 253 7.51 24.98 9.56
C VAL A 253 7.23 25.86 10.79
N GLN A 254 8.12 25.88 11.79
CA GLN A 254 7.99 26.77 12.95
C GLN A 254 8.14 28.26 12.62
N THR A 255 8.94 28.62 11.62
CA THR A 255 9.17 30.03 11.24
C THR A 255 8.22 30.52 10.15
N THR A 256 7.52 29.62 9.47
CA THR A 256 6.64 29.95 8.36
C THR A 256 5.23 30.30 8.84
N LYS A 257 4.62 31.34 8.25
CA LYS A 257 3.25 31.81 8.58
C LYS A 257 2.17 31.22 7.66
N LEU A 258 2.50 30.20 6.86
CA LEU A 258 1.58 29.57 5.90
C LEU A 258 0.69 28.55 6.64
N PRO A 259 -0.65 28.70 6.63
CA PRO A 259 -1.57 27.81 7.34
C PRO A 259 -1.44 26.33 6.94
N GLU A 260 -1.25 26.08 5.64
CA GLU A 260 -1.11 24.74 5.06
C GLU A 260 0.08 23.95 5.64
N LEU A 261 1.18 24.64 5.97
CA LEU A 261 2.35 24.00 6.57
C LEU A 261 2.21 23.80 8.08
N LEU A 262 1.36 24.60 8.75
CA LEU A 262 1.09 24.45 10.18
C LEU A 262 0.33 23.15 10.48
N GLU A 263 -0.54 22.69 9.58
CA GLU A 263 -1.24 21.40 9.73
C GLU A 263 -0.26 20.21 9.72
N HIS A 264 0.84 20.31 8.97
CA HIS A 264 1.88 19.29 8.91
C HIS A 264 2.87 19.35 10.08
N ARG A 265 2.85 20.40 10.90
CA ARG A 265 3.76 20.58 12.05
C ARG A 265 3.69 19.39 13.01
N GLU A 266 2.48 18.92 13.29
CA GLU A 266 2.25 17.85 14.24
C GLU A 266 2.73 16.49 13.68
N ASN A 267 2.50 16.24 12.39
CA ASN A 267 3.01 15.05 11.71
C ASN A 267 4.55 15.01 11.69
N ILE A 268 5.20 16.15 11.45
CA ILE A 268 6.66 16.26 11.51
C ILE A 268 7.16 16.05 12.94
N ARG A 269 6.46 16.60 13.95
CA ARG A 269 6.76 16.40 15.38
C ARG A 269 6.73 14.92 15.76
N VAL A 270 5.65 14.22 15.40
CA VAL A 270 5.48 12.77 15.62
C VAL A 270 6.59 11.99 14.92
N THR A 271 6.92 12.35 13.68
CA THR A 271 8.00 11.70 12.91
C THR A 271 9.37 11.85 13.59
N ILE A 272 9.68 13.03 14.16
CA ILE A 272 10.94 13.25 14.90
C ILE A 272 10.96 12.40 16.18
N LEU A 273 9.87 12.37 16.94
CA LEU A 273 9.76 11.59 18.17
C LEU A 273 9.89 10.08 17.91
N ASP A 274 9.24 9.57 16.87
CA ASP A 274 9.34 8.16 16.48
C ASP A 274 10.78 7.79 16.08
N ARG A 275 11.46 8.63 15.29
CA ARG A 275 12.86 8.43 14.90
C ARG A 275 13.82 8.48 16.10
N CYS A 276 13.64 9.41 17.02
CA CYS A 276 14.41 9.47 18.26
C CYS A 276 14.19 8.22 19.12
N THR A 277 12.95 7.76 19.25
CA THR A 277 12.59 6.58 20.03
C THR A 277 13.20 5.32 19.43
N GLY A 278 13.16 5.19 18.09
CA GLY A 278 13.82 4.11 17.36
C GLY A 278 15.32 4.08 17.61
N LEU A 279 16.01 5.22 17.44
CA LEU A 279 17.46 5.32 17.65
C LEU A 279 17.87 5.03 19.11
N LEU A 280 17.13 5.53 20.10
CA LEU A 280 17.44 5.27 21.52
C LEU A 280 17.19 3.81 21.93
N ARG A 281 16.16 3.16 21.37
CA ARG A 281 15.89 1.74 21.62
C ARG A 281 16.96 0.83 21.03
N GLU A 282 17.51 1.20 19.89
CA GLU A 282 18.55 0.43 19.20
C GLU A 282 19.93 0.55 19.86
N CYS A 283 20.19 1.60 20.63
CA CYS A 283 21.45 1.82 21.34
C CYS A 283 21.48 1.31 22.79
N ALA A 284 20.35 0.89 23.35
CA ALA A 284 20.24 0.41 24.73
C ALA A 284 20.65 -1.07 24.92
N ARG A 285 21.54 -1.61 24.07
CA ARG A 285 22.06 -2.99 24.16
C ARG A 285 23.56 -3.05 23.92
#